data_AF-A0A255T3E8-F1
#
_entry.id   AF-A0A255T3E8-F1
#
_cell.length_a   1.000
_cell.length_b   1.000
_cell.length_c   1.000
_cell.angle_alpha   90.00
_cell.angle_beta   90.00
_cell.angle_gamma   90.00
#
_symmetry.space_group_name_H-M   'P 1'
#
loop_
_entity.id
_entity.type
_entity.pdbx_description
1 polymer ?
#
loop_
_entity_poly.entity_id
_entity_poly.type
_entity_poly.pdbx_seq_one_letter_code
_entity_poly.pdbx_strand_id
1 'polypeptide(L)'
;MEGHCSPEGKAMDSFISHIRTMKKAKGIRELQTAWNSSLREGRVEIVPDSMVVTDEFLINDIDNAYNSWQQSQWKDSITFSLFCRYILPYRINDEHFGGNWRESLRKQYAAVIEGVSDMRKAFAIVRDTVFNVIALSNSYCNYNLDPLTCNIVGRAECSQRCILLVAVLRALGIPAAIDGTPMWADYSNKGHAWAAMIMSNGDTYTVFEKDKEAKRLNPVDASQFMPRYKTWENDGFPYIIKASKTPVKIYRMCYNRCNEVGEYDALWLKSSFIEDVSAEYGLVADITIKTDIVSPVYLCAYMSGRDWMPVAKAFPESGFVTFPNVGRGSVCVPIAIVDGRKMVLSCPFLVGDNGVERWYTPSPTDTRTITIDRKYPLCSYTTDTWAGMRGATFEGSMTENFSVADTLAIINAVPSYMTTINITSSKRYRFLRYHAPKLNRSSLAELQFYTSDDTGGIKLLTGRLFAEGVDSANIGNVFDGNPATTCKGVSVGYMIGLDLGEGNEQNLTKITFSPSTDLNFVEKGHLYELYYYDTEWKMLGRSYAHIDKLTFSNVPENAILLLKDRSGGMEERIFEYNNGRQVWH
;
A
#
# COMPACT_ATOMS: atom_id res chain seq x y z
N MET A 1 -5.51 24.46 25.43
CA MET A 1 -5.42 23.46 24.34
C MET A 1 -4.65 24.08 23.18
N GLU A 2 -3.37 24.41 23.39
CA GLU A 2 -2.64 25.18 22.37
C GLU A 2 -2.10 24.26 21.27
N GLY A 3 -2.58 24.42 20.04
CA GLY A 3 -2.07 23.74 18.84
C GLY A 3 -2.91 22.58 18.32
N HIS A 4 -3.94 22.12 19.05
CA HIS A 4 -4.94 21.19 18.52
C HIS A 4 -6.03 21.94 17.76
N CYS A 5 -6.44 21.38 16.62
CA CYS A 5 -7.46 21.95 15.76
C CYS A 5 -8.43 20.86 15.27
N SER A 6 -9.64 21.28 14.94
CA SER A 6 -10.70 20.46 14.39
C SER A 6 -11.12 20.94 12.98
N PRO A 7 -11.36 20.03 12.02
CA PRO A 7 -12.03 20.36 10.78
C PRO A 7 -13.54 20.55 11.01
N GLU A 8 -14.03 21.75 10.69
CA GLU A 8 -15.38 22.23 10.97
C GLU A 8 -16.01 22.95 9.77
N GLY A 9 -17.22 23.49 9.94
CA GLY A 9 -17.88 24.34 8.97
C GLY A 9 -18.96 23.61 8.16
N LYS A 10 -19.70 24.36 7.33
CA LYS A 10 -20.94 23.90 6.69
C LYS A 10 -20.81 22.60 5.91
N ALA A 11 -19.68 22.40 5.22
CA ALA A 11 -19.45 21.16 4.48
C ALA A 11 -19.30 19.94 5.42
N MET A 12 -18.66 20.13 6.58
CA MET A 12 -18.54 19.07 7.58
C MET A 12 -19.90 18.79 8.23
N ASP A 13 -20.63 19.83 8.61
CA ASP A 13 -21.97 19.73 9.21
C ASP A 13 -22.95 18.97 8.29
N SER A 14 -23.00 19.36 7.02
CA SER A 14 -23.82 18.71 5.99
C SER A 14 -23.45 17.24 5.83
N PHE A 15 -22.16 16.94 5.76
CA PHE A 15 -21.69 15.57 5.56
C PHE A 15 -22.04 14.67 6.74
N ILE A 16 -21.81 15.15 7.97
CA ILE A 16 -22.11 14.41 9.20
C ILE A 16 -23.62 14.21 9.35
N SER A 17 -24.42 15.24 9.07
CA SER A 17 -25.88 15.13 9.06
C SER A 17 -26.35 14.05 8.07
N HIS A 18 -25.78 14.05 6.86
CA HIS A 18 -26.08 13.04 5.84
C HIS A 18 -25.69 11.63 6.32
N ILE A 19 -24.49 11.44 6.89
CA ILE A 19 -24.05 10.15 7.45
C ILE A 19 -25.00 9.64 8.54
N ARG A 20 -25.41 10.52 9.46
CA ARG A 20 -26.31 10.16 10.56
C ARG A 20 -27.66 9.65 10.05
N THR A 21 -28.18 10.22 8.96
CA THR A 21 -29.42 9.75 8.32
C THR A 21 -29.24 8.44 7.55
N MET A 22 -28.09 8.24 6.92
CA MET A 22 -27.77 7.03 6.15
C MET A 22 -27.64 5.77 7.03
N LYS A 23 -27.27 5.92 8.30
CA LYS A 23 -27.00 4.88 9.31
C LYS A 23 -25.84 3.93 9.00
N LYS A 24 -25.75 3.37 7.78
CA LYS A 24 -24.62 2.54 7.33
C LYS A 24 -24.46 2.64 5.82
N ALA A 25 -23.25 2.94 5.35
CA ALA A 25 -22.98 3.10 3.93
C ALA A 25 -22.98 1.75 3.18
N LYS A 26 -23.65 1.70 2.03
CA LYS A 26 -23.68 0.52 1.17
C LYS A 26 -22.34 0.32 0.45
N GLY A 27 -21.66 1.41 0.12
CA GLY A 27 -20.35 1.38 -0.53
C GLY A 27 -19.65 2.73 -0.55
N ILE A 28 -18.38 2.71 -0.93
CA ILE A 28 -17.54 3.93 -0.97
C ILE A 28 -18.07 5.02 -1.89
N ARG A 29 -18.70 4.66 -3.02
CA ARG A 29 -19.24 5.62 -3.99
C ARG A 29 -20.33 6.50 -3.38
N GLU A 30 -21.19 5.92 -2.55
CA GLU A 30 -22.25 6.65 -1.84
C GLU A 30 -21.65 7.71 -0.89
N LEU A 31 -20.59 7.34 -0.15
CA LEU A 31 -19.86 8.27 0.73
C LEU A 31 -19.15 9.38 -0.04
N GLN A 32 -18.52 9.06 -1.17
CA GLN A 32 -17.87 10.05 -2.03
C GLN A 32 -18.89 11.03 -2.62
N THR A 33 -20.04 10.54 -3.06
CA THR A 33 -21.14 11.40 -3.55
C THR A 33 -21.67 12.29 -2.44
N ALA A 34 -21.88 11.76 -1.24
CA ALA A 34 -22.30 12.55 -0.08
C ALA A 34 -21.30 13.66 0.24
N TRP A 35 -20.01 13.33 0.35
CA TRP A 35 -18.94 14.29 0.61
C TRP A 35 -18.87 15.39 -0.46
N ASN A 36 -18.86 15.01 -1.74
CA ASN A 36 -18.81 15.96 -2.85
C ASN A 36 -20.05 16.86 -2.91
N SER A 37 -21.20 16.38 -2.45
CA SER A 37 -22.42 17.17 -2.36
C SER A 37 -22.32 18.20 -1.22
N SER A 38 -21.81 17.78 -0.05
CA SER A 38 -21.62 18.67 1.10
C SER A 38 -20.62 19.80 0.85
N LEU A 39 -19.60 19.58 0.00
CA LEU A 39 -18.68 20.64 -0.45
C LEU A 39 -19.38 21.77 -1.25
N ARG A 40 -20.62 21.57 -1.71
CA ARG A 40 -21.42 22.62 -2.36
C ARG A 40 -22.12 23.54 -1.36
N GLU A 41 -22.23 23.12 -0.10
CA GLU A 41 -22.90 23.89 0.96
C GLU A 41 -21.95 24.86 1.68
N GLY A 42 -20.64 24.70 1.50
CA GLY A 42 -19.62 25.59 2.02
C GLY A 42 -18.22 24.99 1.98
N ARG A 43 -17.30 25.60 2.72
CA ARG A 43 -15.94 25.09 2.89
C ARG A 43 -15.78 24.38 4.24
N VAL A 44 -14.75 23.56 4.35
CA VAL A 44 -14.22 23.12 5.64
C VAL A 44 -13.27 24.18 6.17
N GLU A 45 -13.34 24.44 7.47
CA GLU A 45 -12.50 25.38 8.19
C GLU A 45 -11.75 24.62 9.27
N ILE A 46 -10.43 24.81 9.35
CA ILE A 46 -9.63 24.25 10.44
C ILE A 46 -9.63 25.28 11.56
N VAL A 47 -10.30 24.97 12.68
CA VAL A 47 -10.43 25.89 13.82
C VAL A 47 -9.70 25.31 15.04
N PRO A 48 -9.11 26.14 15.92
CA PRO A 48 -8.54 25.66 17.16
C PRO A 48 -9.59 24.97 18.04
N ASP A 49 -9.19 23.91 18.74
CA ASP A 49 -10.11 23.16 19.62
C ASP A 49 -10.78 24.06 20.68
N SER A 50 -10.10 25.13 21.11
CA SER A 50 -10.68 26.12 22.04
C SER A 50 -11.93 26.84 21.51
N MET A 51 -12.27 26.71 20.22
CA MET A 51 -13.50 27.25 19.64
C MET A 51 -14.67 26.25 19.65
N VAL A 52 -14.41 24.95 19.77
CA VAL A 52 -15.43 23.90 19.63
C VAL A 52 -15.57 23.00 20.86
N VAL A 53 -14.52 22.90 21.68
CA VAL A 53 -14.48 22.11 22.90
C VAL A 53 -14.92 22.97 24.08
N THR A 54 -16.02 22.59 24.74
CA THR A 54 -16.58 23.32 25.89
C THR A 54 -16.03 22.82 27.22
N ASP A 55 -16.07 23.68 28.25
CA ASP A 55 -15.69 23.30 29.62
C ASP A 55 -16.57 22.14 30.14
N GLU A 56 -17.88 22.17 29.85
CA GLU A 56 -18.82 21.11 30.22
C GLU A 56 -18.41 19.76 29.60
N PHE A 57 -18.05 19.75 28.31
CA PHE A 57 -17.54 18.55 27.65
C PHE A 57 -16.25 18.05 28.31
N LEU A 58 -15.28 18.94 28.58
CA LEU A 58 -14.00 18.55 29.18
C LEU A 58 -14.18 17.96 30.57
N ILE A 59 -14.99 18.59 31.42
CA ILE A 59 -15.30 18.07 32.76
C ILE A 59 -15.92 16.67 32.64
N ASN A 60 -16.93 16.52 31.77
CA ASN A 60 -17.57 15.24 31.55
C ASN A 60 -16.61 14.17 31.01
N ASP A 61 -15.74 14.49 30.04
CA ASP A 61 -14.79 13.52 29.50
C ASP A 61 -13.71 13.13 30.52
N ILE A 62 -13.21 14.09 31.32
CA ILE A 62 -12.25 13.84 32.41
C ILE A 62 -12.86 12.88 33.44
N ASP A 63 -14.09 13.16 33.90
CA ASP A 63 -14.80 12.30 34.85
C ASP A 63 -15.03 10.90 34.29
N ASN A 64 -15.46 10.80 33.02
CA ASN A 64 -15.67 9.51 32.37
C ASN A 64 -14.36 8.74 32.15
N ALA A 65 -13.27 9.41 31.79
CA ALA A 65 -11.96 8.79 31.63
C ALA A 65 -11.45 8.25 32.97
N TYR A 66 -11.54 9.06 34.03
CA TYR A 66 -11.12 8.66 35.37
C TYR A 66 -11.96 7.50 35.90
N ASN A 67 -13.30 7.56 35.75
CA ASN A 67 -14.19 6.48 36.14
C ASN A 67 -13.90 5.17 35.39
N SER A 68 -13.66 5.25 34.08
CA SER A 68 -13.31 4.08 33.26
C SER A 68 -12.01 3.44 33.72
N TRP A 69 -10.99 4.25 34.03
CA TRP A 69 -9.73 3.76 34.58
C TRP A 69 -9.93 3.11 35.97
N GLN A 70 -10.60 3.79 36.90
CA GLN A 70 -10.79 3.30 38.28
C GLN A 70 -11.64 2.03 38.37
N GLN A 71 -12.55 1.81 37.43
CA GLN A 71 -13.41 0.62 37.36
C GLN A 71 -12.81 -0.52 36.53
N SER A 72 -11.70 -0.28 35.83
CA SER A 72 -11.07 -1.30 34.98
C SER A 72 -10.37 -2.40 35.78
N GLN A 73 -10.26 -3.59 35.20
CA GLN A 73 -9.56 -4.74 35.79
C GLN A 73 -8.05 -4.52 35.92
N TRP A 74 -7.49 -3.57 35.19
CA TRP A 74 -6.07 -3.28 35.10
C TRP A 74 -5.69 -1.94 35.77
N LYS A 75 -6.61 -1.34 36.55
CA LYS A 75 -6.40 -0.04 37.22
C LYS A 75 -5.07 0.05 37.96
N ASP A 76 -4.69 -1.01 38.68
CA ASP A 76 -3.51 -1.05 39.55
C ASP A 76 -2.22 -1.22 38.76
N SER A 77 -2.31 -1.63 37.49
CA SER A 77 -1.17 -1.74 36.58
C SER A 77 -0.87 -0.43 35.84
N ILE A 78 -1.75 0.57 35.94
CA ILE A 78 -1.66 1.84 35.22
C ILE A 78 -1.23 2.94 36.18
N THR A 79 -0.14 3.63 35.85
CA THR A 79 0.30 4.81 36.59
C THR A 79 -0.50 6.03 36.19
N PHE A 80 -0.56 7.05 37.07
CA PHE A 80 -1.21 8.32 36.73
C PHE A 80 -0.63 8.98 35.47
N SER A 81 0.69 8.89 35.27
CA SER A 81 1.35 9.39 34.06
C SER A 81 0.85 8.67 32.79
N LEU A 82 0.73 7.34 32.85
CA LEU A 82 0.22 6.55 31.74
C LEU A 82 -1.25 6.88 31.44
N PHE A 83 -2.07 7.05 32.49
CA PHE A 83 -3.45 7.52 32.37
C PHE A 83 -3.52 8.88 31.65
N CYS A 84 -2.76 9.88 32.12
CA CYS A 84 -2.76 11.21 31.54
C CYS A 84 -2.33 11.23 30.06
N ARG A 85 -1.40 10.36 29.66
CA ARG A 85 -0.87 10.35 28.29
C ARG A 85 -1.70 9.52 27.32
N TYR A 86 -2.27 8.41 27.76
CA TYR A 86 -2.81 7.39 26.84
C TYR A 86 -4.27 6.98 27.10
N ILE A 87 -4.94 7.54 28.11
CA ILE A 87 -6.37 7.30 28.39
C ILE A 87 -7.16 8.61 28.43
N LEU A 88 -6.67 9.56 29.24
CA LEU A 88 -7.30 10.85 29.51
C LEU A 88 -7.57 11.72 28.28
N PRO A 89 -6.70 11.78 27.24
CA PRO A 89 -6.93 12.69 26.14
C PRO A 89 -8.30 12.48 25.47
N TYR A 90 -9.06 13.57 25.34
CA TYR A 90 -10.42 13.57 24.80
C TYR A 90 -10.47 13.38 23.28
N ARG A 91 -9.34 13.57 22.59
CA ARG A 91 -9.19 13.34 21.15
C ARG A 91 -8.04 12.39 20.88
N ILE A 92 -8.06 11.76 19.71
CA ILE A 92 -7.10 10.72 19.32
C ILE A 92 -6.02 11.28 18.40
N ASN A 93 -6.40 12.00 17.35
CA ASN A 93 -5.50 12.67 16.41
C ASN A 93 -6.07 14.03 15.98
N ASP A 94 -6.29 14.27 14.68
CA ASP A 94 -6.75 15.50 14.04
C ASP A 94 -8.21 15.39 13.54
N GLU A 95 -9.00 14.46 14.08
CA GLU A 95 -10.38 14.25 13.69
C GLU A 95 -11.29 15.45 13.98
N HIS A 96 -12.39 15.54 13.21
CA HIS A 96 -13.54 16.38 13.52
C HIS A 96 -14.02 16.15 14.96
N PHE A 97 -14.41 17.22 15.64
CA PHE A 97 -14.88 17.15 17.01
C PHE A 97 -16.37 16.78 17.09
N GLY A 98 -16.65 15.48 17.22
CA GLY A 98 -18.02 14.95 17.30
C GLY A 98 -18.68 14.95 18.68
N GLY A 99 -18.01 15.44 19.72
CA GLY A 99 -18.51 15.47 21.11
C GLY A 99 -18.29 14.17 21.91
N ASN A 100 -19.23 13.85 22.81
CA ASN A 100 -19.10 12.80 23.83
C ASN A 100 -19.08 11.36 23.26
N TRP A 101 -17.91 10.88 22.87
CA TRP A 101 -17.72 9.50 22.36
C TRP A 101 -17.50 8.46 23.47
N ARG A 102 -16.85 8.84 24.57
CA ARG A 102 -16.30 7.89 25.55
C ARG A 102 -17.35 7.04 26.22
N GLU A 103 -18.40 7.66 26.74
CA GLU A 103 -19.48 6.94 27.42
C GLU A 103 -20.22 6.01 26.46
N SER A 104 -20.53 6.49 25.25
CA SER A 104 -21.23 5.70 24.23
C SER A 104 -20.43 4.48 23.79
N LEU A 105 -19.12 4.64 23.52
CA LEU A 105 -18.26 3.51 23.17
C LEU A 105 -18.07 2.55 24.35
N ARG A 106 -17.93 3.06 25.59
CA ARG A 106 -17.86 2.20 26.78
C ARG A 106 -19.12 1.35 26.92
N LYS A 107 -20.30 1.95 26.83
CA LYS A 107 -21.59 1.22 26.88
C LYS A 107 -21.70 0.16 25.80
N GLN A 108 -21.20 0.46 24.59
CA GLN A 108 -21.26 -0.47 23.46
C GLN A 108 -20.28 -1.65 23.60
N TYR A 109 -19.07 -1.41 24.11
CA TYR A 109 -17.97 -2.38 24.05
C TYR A 109 -17.58 -3.01 25.40
N ALA A 110 -18.08 -2.53 26.55
CA ALA A 110 -17.68 -3.07 27.87
C ALA A 110 -17.96 -4.58 28.03
N ALA A 111 -19.10 -5.06 27.54
CA ALA A 111 -19.46 -6.48 27.63
C ALA A 111 -18.52 -7.40 26.82
N VAL A 112 -17.80 -6.85 25.83
CA VAL A 112 -16.89 -7.62 24.96
C VAL A 112 -15.69 -8.16 25.75
N ILE A 113 -15.32 -7.50 26.84
CA ILE A 113 -14.17 -7.82 27.68
C ILE A 113 -14.59 -8.26 29.09
N GLU A 114 -15.87 -8.57 29.31
CA GLU A 114 -16.37 -9.03 30.60
C GLU A 114 -15.67 -10.35 31.00
N GLY A 115 -15.14 -10.38 32.22
CA GLY A 115 -14.36 -11.53 32.72
C GLY A 115 -12.94 -11.65 32.16
N VAL A 116 -12.47 -10.72 31.33
CA VAL A 116 -11.10 -10.73 30.80
C VAL A 116 -10.19 -9.91 31.72
N SER A 117 -9.27 -10.59 32.42
CA SER A 117 -8.31 -9.96 33.34
C SER A 117 -6.97 -9.58 32.69
N ASP A 118 -6.61 -10.19 31.56
CA ASP A 118 -5.37 -9.86 30.83
C ASP A 118 -5.63 -8.75 29.80
N MET A 119 -5.06 -7.57 30.03
CA MET A 119 -5.21 -6.41 29.17
C MET A 119 -4.75 -6.67 27.71
N ARG A 120 -3.76 -7.53 27.50
CA ARG A 120 -3.28 -7.90 26.14
C ARG A 120 -4.33 -8.70 25.38
N LYS A 121 -5.05 -9.60 26.06
CA LYS A 121 -6.17 -10.36 25.48
C LYS A 121 -7.36 -9.44 25.23
N ALA A 122 -7.66 -8.53 26.18
CA ALA A 122 -8.70 -7.53 26.00
C ALA A 122 -8.47 -6.69 24.73
N PHE A 123 -7.23 -6.23 24.49
CA PHE A 123 -6.90 -5.51 23.26
C PHE A 123 -7.17 -6.36 22.01
N ALA A 124 -6.70 -7.61 21.95
CA ALA A 124 -6.95 -8.49 20.80
C ALA A 124 -8.46 -8.70 20.52
N ILE A 125 -9.26 -8.95 21.57
CA ILE A 125 -10.71 -9.15 21.44
C ILE A 125 -11.40 -7.87 20.94
N VAL A 126 -11.06 -6.71 21.52
CA VAL A 126 -11.64 -5.41 21.12
C VAL A 126 -11.29 -5.10 19.66
N ARG A 127 -10.02 -5.29 19.27
CA ARG A 127 -9.55 -5.07 17.90
C ARG A 127 -10.29 -5.94 16.89
N ASP A 128 -10.42 -7.23 17.16
CA ASP A 128 -11.19 -8.15 16.31
C ASP A 128 -12.67 -7.75 16.24
N THR A 129 -13.26 -7.34 17.35
CA THR A 129 -14.67 -6.88 17.40
C THR A 129 -14.87 -5.63 16.54
N VAL A 130 -14.01 -4.61 16.68
CA VAL A 130 -14.08 -3.38 15.87
C VAL A 130 -13.87 -3.69 14.38
N PHE A 131 -12.89 -4.54 14.05
CA PHE A 131 -12.57 -4.87 12.66
C PHE A 131 -13.65 -5.72 11.96
N ASN A 132 -14.46 -6.47 12.72
CA ASN A 132 -15.62 -7.18 12.19
C ASN A 132 -16.79 -6.25 11.88
N VAL A 133 -16.90 -5.11 12.56
CA VAL A 133 -17.98 -4.13 12.35
C VAL A 133 -17.62 -3.12 11.25
N ILE A 134 -16.34 -2.75 11.15
CA ILE A 134 -15.84 -1.71 10.25
C ILE A 134 -14.99 -2.29 9.11
N ALA A 135 -15.49 -2.18 7.88
CA ALA A 135 -14.74 -2.63 6.71
C ALA A 135 -13.65 -1.61 6.33
N LEU A 136 -12.45 -2.09 6.01
CA LEU A 136 -11.41 -1.24 5.42
C LEU A 136 -11.88 -0.71 4.06
N SER A 137 -11.63 0.57 3.79
CA SER A 137 -12.03 1.27 2.56
C SER A 137 -10.92 2.21 2.08
N ASN A 138 -10.99 2.61 0.81
CA ASN A 138 -10.27 3.78 0.33
C ASN A 138 -10.92 5.07 0.84
N SER A 139 -10.19 6.19 0.72
CA SER A 139 -10.65 7.53 1.07
C SER A 139 -11.95 7.92 0.38
N TYR A 140 -12.84 8.52 1.16
CA TYR A 140 -14.11 9.09 0.73
C TYR A 140 -14.29 10.54 1.18
N CYS A 141 -13.49 11.02 2.13
CA CYS A 141 -13.41 12.41 2.57
C CYS A 141 -11.97 12.72 2.98
N ASN A 142 -11.55 13.98 2.87
CA ASN A 142 -10.15 14.38 3.10
C ASN A 142 -9.80 14.58 4.58
N TYR A 143 -10.75 14.37 5.50
CA TYR A 143 -10.61 14.68 6.92
C TYR A 143 -10.91 13.45 7.77
N ASN A 144 -10.21 13.32 8.90
CA ASN A 144 -10.54 12.29 9.87
C ASN A 144 -11.87 12.61 10.56
N LEU A 145 -12.70 11.59 10.73
CA LEU A 145 -14.01 11.71 11.37
C LEU A 145 -13.91 11.26 12.83
N ASP A 146 -14.80 11.77 13.67
CA ASP A 146 -14.86 11.36 15.08
C ASP A 146 -15.18 9.85 15.21
N PRO A 147 -14.82 9.23 16.36
CA PRO A 147 -15.05 7.80 16.58
C PRO A 147 -16.50 7.35 16.37
N LEU A 148 -17.50 8.13 16.79
CA LEU A 148 -18.91 7.75 16.65
C LEU A 148 -19.35 7.80 15.19
N THR A 149 -18.94 8.83 14.45
CA THR A 149 -19.22 8.89 13.00
C THR A 149 -18.54 7.76 12.25
N CYS A 150 -17.28 7.41 12.57
CA CYS A 150 -16.62 6.23 12.01
C CYS A 150 -17.42 4.93 12.27
N ASN A 151 -17.94 4.78 13.48
CA ASN A 151 -18.76 3.63 13.89
C ASN A 151 -20.08 3.53 13.09
N ILE A 152 -20.72 4.67 12.80
CA ILE A 152 -21.93 4.75 11.96
C ILE A 152 -21.61 4.39 10.50
N VAL A 153 -20.59 5.02 9.91
CA VAL A 153 -20.24 4.79 8.49
C VAL A 153 -19.99 3.31 8.20
N GLY A 154 -19.36 2.59 9.13
CA GLY A 154 -19.07 1.16 8.98
C GLY A 154 -17.96 0.86 7.97
N ARG A 155 -17.27 1.90 7.50
CA ARG A 155 -16.16 1.86 6.55
C ARG A 155 -15.15 2.94 6.92
N ALA A 156 -13.86 2.64 6.87
CA ALA A 156 -12.82 3.58 7.26
C ALA A 156 -11.50 3.31 6.52
N GLU A 157 -10.70 4.35 6.30
CA GLU A 157 -9.27 4.20 6.01
C GLU A 157 -8.49 3.76 7.27
N CYS A 158 -7.21 3.43 7.11
CA CYS A 158 -6.37 2.97 8.23
C CYS A 158 -6.36 3.98 9.40
N SER A 159 -6.24 5.28 9.15
CA SER A 159 -6.23 6.34 10.18
C SER A 159 -7.54 6.38 10.98
N GLN A 160 -8.67 6.50 10.29
CA GLN A 160 -10.01 6.55 10.90
C GLN A 160 -10.35 5.26 11.67
N ARG A 161 -9.93 4.10 11.16
CA ARG A 161 -10.10 2.83 11.88
C ARG A 161 -9.28 2.80 13.17
N CYS A 162 -8.07 3.37 13.16
CA CYS A 162 -7.26 3.52 14.37
C CYS A 162 -7.85 4.53 15.36
N ILE A 163 -8.41 5.65 14.88
CA ILE A 163 -9.13 6.62 15.73
C ILE A 163 -10.23 5.91 16.52
N LEU A 164 -11.10 5.16 15.85
CA LEU A 164 -12.15 4.40 16.52
C LEU A 164 -11.57 3.34 17.48
N LEU A 165 -10.61 2.53 17.04
CA LEU A 165 -10.06 1.47 17.88
C LEU A 165 -9.39 2.03 19.15
N VAL A 166 -8.56 3.06 19.02
CA VAL A 166 -7.93 3.73 20.18
C VAL A 166 -8.99 4.37 21.07
N ALA A 167 -10.02 5.00 20.52
CA ALA A 167 -11.13 5.53 21.31
C ALA A 167 -11.86 4.43 22.10
N VAL A 168 -12.16 3.28 21.50
CA VAL A 168 -12.77 2.15 22.22
C VAL A 168 -11.85 1.65 23.32
N LEU A 169 -10.55 1.47 23.06
CA LEU A 169 -9.58 1.03 24.07
C LEU A 169 -9.53 2.01 25.25
N ARG A 170 -9.44 3.32 24.98
CA ARG A 170 -9.43 4.37 26.01
C ARG A 170 -10.75 4.47 26.77
N ALA A 171 -11.89 4.23 26.13
CA ALA A 171 -13.20 4.17 26.78
C ALA A 171 -13.33 2.99 27.76
N LEU A 172 -12.56 1.92 27.54
CA LEU A 172 -12.48 0.77 28.45
C LEU A 172 -11.39 0.94 29.52
N GLY A 173 -10.60 2.02 29.45
CA GLY A 173 -9.49 2.28 30.37
C GLY A 173 -8.17 1.63 29.93
N ILE A 174 -8.05 1.13 28.70
CA ILE A 174 -6.80 0.58 28.15
C ILE A 174 -5.92 1.74 27.62
N PRO A 175 -4.66 1.89 28.06
CA PRO A 175 -3.74 2.89 27.52
C PRO A 175 -3.40 2.58 26.06
N ALA A 176 -3.76 3.47 25.14
CA ALA A 176 -3.58 3.25 23.71
C ALA A 176 -3.19 4.52 22.94
N ALA A 177 -2.49 4.32 21.82
CA ALA A 177 -2.05 5.36 20.89
C ALA A 177 -2.14 4.88 19.43
N ILE A 178 -1.99 5.81 18.49
CA ILE A 178 -1.78 5.48 17.07
C ILE A 178 -0.29 5.55 16.81
N ASP A 179 0.28 4.45 16.31
CA ASP A 179 1.63 4.42 15.78
C ASP A 179 1.56 4.28 14.25
N GLY A 180 2.60 4.70 13.55
CA GLY A 180 2.64 4.47 12.11
C GLY A 180 3.92 4.90 11.42
N THR A 181 4.00 4.54 10.14
CA THR A 181 5.08 4.97 9.26
C THR A 181 4.56 6.01 8.27
N PRO A 182 5.23 7.16 8.10
CA PRO A 182 4.81 8.17 7.13
C PRO A 182 4.92 7.66 5.69
N MET A 183 5.80 6.68 5.45
CA MET A 183 6.02 6.03 4.16
C MET A 183 6.79 4.72 4.30
N TRP A 184 6.66 3.85 3.31
CA TRP A 184 7.50 2.66 3.20
C TRP A 184 8.74 2.97 2.37
N ALA A 185 9.89 2.52 2.85
CA ALA A 185 11.19 2.74 2.26
C ALA A 185 11.28 2.26 0.83
N ASP A 186 10.45 1.27 0.45
CA ASP A 186 10.51 0.43 -0.75
C ASP A 186 9.13 0.16 -1.40
N TYR A 187 8.08 0.90 -0.99
CA TYR A 187 6.71 0.69 -1.50
C TYR A 187 5.84 1.96 -1.51
N SER A 188 5.32 2.29 -2.68
CA SER A 188 4.21 3.21 -2.96
C SER A 188 4.47 4.67 -2.57
N ASN A 189 3.39 5.46 -2.57
CA ASN A 189 3.34 6.84 -2.11
C ASN A 189 2.52 7.01 -0.82
N LYS A 190 2.22 5.91 -0.13
CA LYS A 190 1.38 5.90 1.08
C LYS A 190 2.18 5.50 2.32
N GLY A 191 1.78 6.07 3.45
CA GLY A 191 2.13 5.59 4.78
C GLY A 191 1.17 4.53 5.28
N HIS A 192 1.24 4.22 6.57
CA HIS A 192 0.29 3.34 7.25
C HIS A 192 0.25 3.65 8.75
N ALA A 193 -0.93 3.48 9.36
CA ALA A 193 -1.16 3.70 10.78
C ALA A 193 -1.86 2.48 11.41
N TRP A 194 -1.51 2.18 12.65
CA TRP A 194 -2.09 1.11 13.46
C TRP A 194 -2.25 1.52 14.92
N ALA A 195 -3.11 0.83 15.65
CA ALA A 195 -3.27 1.06 17.09
C ALA A 195 -2.23 0.27 17.88
N ALA A 196 -1.71 0.89 18.94
CA ALA A 196 -0.78 0.28 19.89
C ALA A 196 -1.30 0.44 21.33
N MET A 197 -1.02 -0.55 22.17
CA MET A 197 -1.28 -0.54 23.61
C MET A 197 0.02 -0.32 24.36
N ILE A 198 0.00 0.56 25.36
CA ILE A 198 1.20 0.98 26.09
C ILE A 198 1.12 0.46 27.53
N MET A 199 2.16 -0.25 27.97
CA MET A 199 2.24 -0.78 29.33
C MET A 199 2.91 0.22 30.28
N SER A 200 2.81 -0.01 31.59
CA SER A 200 3.35 0.90 32.62
C SER A 200 4.86 1.04 32.63
N ASN A 201 5.59 0.07 32.07
CA ASN A 201 7.02 0.16 31.84
C ASN A 201 7.40 0.93 30.56
N GLY A 202 6.41 1.42 29.79
CA GLY A 202 6.61 2.12 28.52
C GLY A 202 6.59 1.21 27.29
N ASP A 203 6.59 -0.11 27.47
CA ASP A 203 6.65 -1.06 26.36
C ASP A 203 5.40 -0.96 25.46
N THR A 204 5.66 -1.06 24.15
CA THR A 204 4.64 -1.05 23.12
C THR A 204 4.18 -2.46 22.74
N TYR A 205 2.87 -2.66 22.71
CA TYR A 205 2.23 -3.93 22.34
C TYR A 205 1.27 -3.71 21.17
N THR A 206 1.30 -4.60 20.19
CA THR A 206 0.37 -4.60 19.04
C THR A 206 -0.24 -5.97 18.84
N VAL A 207 -1.35 -6.04 18.10
CA VAL A 207 -2.02 -7.29 17.73
C VAL A 207 -1.80 -7.52 16.24
N PHE A 208 -1.02 -8.53 15.88
CA PHE A 208 -0.71 -8.84 14.49
C PHE A 208 -1.61 -9.97 13.96
N GLU A 209 -2.24 -9.75 12.81
CA GLU A 209 -3.08 -10.73 12.13
C GLU A 209 -4.15 -11.39 13.00
N LYS A 210 -3.97 -12.65 13.41
CA LYS A 210 -4.94 -13.46 14.18
C LYS A 210 -4.47 -13.71 15.62
N ASP A 211 -3.49 -12.94 16.08
CA ASP A 211 -3.02 -12.98 17.47
C ASP A 211 -4.19 -12.91 18.46
N LYS A 212 -4.14 -13.75 19.49
CA LYS A 212 -5.14 -13.81 20.56
C LYS A 212 -4.80 -12.95 21.76
N GLU A 213 -3.61 -12.35 21.74
CA GLU A 213 -3.14 -11.38 22.71
C GLU A 213 -2.13 -10.45 22.04
N ALA A 214 -2.08 -9.21 22.51
CA ALA A 214 -1.08 -8.25 22.05
C ALA A 214 0.33 -8.66 22.50
N LYS A 215 1.34 -8.40 21.66
CA LYS A 215 2.74 -8.76 21.88
C LYS A 215 3.69 -7.61 21.56
N ARG A 216 4.87 -7.61 22.17
CA ARG A 216 5.98 -6.74 21.81
C ARG A 216 6.65 -7.24 20.54
N LEU A 217 7.29 -6.33 19.80
CA LEU A 217 8.11 -6.64 18.62
C LEU A 217 7.37 -7.52 17.60
N ASN A 218 6.05 -7.35 17.52
CA ASN A 218 5.26 -7.91 16.44
C ASN A 218 5.70 -7.30 15.12
N PRO A 219 5.58 -8.02 13.99
CA PRO A 219 5.78 -7.41 12.68
C PRO A 219 4.91 -6.15 12.55
N VAL A 220 5.47 -5.13 11.91
CA VAL A 220 4.74 -3.87 11.70
C VAL A 220 3.46 -4.14 10.91
N ASP A 221 2.33 -3.56 11.34
CA ASP A 221 1.03 -3.80 10.71
C ASP A 221 1.08 -3.45 9.21
N ALA A 222 0.45 -4.28 8.38
CA ALA A 222 0.47 -4.18 6.91
C ALA A 222 1.86 -4.13 6.24
N SER A 223 2.94 -4.45 6.97
CA SER A 223 4.30 -4.58 6.41
C SER A 223 4.46 -5.86 5.60
N GLN A 224 3.58 -6.84 5.73
CA GLN A 224 3.63 -8.09 4.98
C GLN A 224 2.48 -8.19 3.98
N PHE A 225 2.80 -8.59 2.76
CA PHE A 225 1.83 -9.05 1.78
C PHE A 225 1.68 -10.55 1.93
N MET A 226 0.76 -10.98 2.81
CA MET A 226 0.53 -12.39 3.09
C MET A 226 0.10 -13.14 1.81
N PRO A 227 0.95 -13.99 1.23
CA PRO A 227 0.62 -14.69 0.01
C PRO A 227 -0.44 -15.75 0.33
N ARG A 228 -1.50 -15.80 -0.49
CA ARG A 228 -2.51 -16.86 -0.43
C ARG A 228 -2.11 -18.07 -1.28
N TYR A 229 -1.24 -17.85 -2.27
CA TYR A 229 -0.75 -18.88 -3.15
C TYR A 229 0.77 -18.96 -3.10
N LYS A 230 1.26 -20.19 -3.15
CA LYS A 230 2.70 -20.45 -3.21
C LYS A 230 3.18 -20.27 -4.65
N THR A 231 4.17 -19.40 -4.84
CA THR A 231 5.02 -19.39 -6.04
C THR A 231 6.19 -20.35 -5.87
N TRP A 232 6.65 -20.89 -6.98
CA TRP A 232 7.66 -21.94 -7.04
C TRP A 232 8.80 -21.48 -7.94
N GLU A 233 10.00 -22.03 -7.75
CA GLU A 233 11.16 -21.69 -8.58
C GLU A 233 10.90 -21.96 -10.07
N ASN A 234 10.18 -23.04 -10.38
CA ASN A 234 9.79 -23.40 -11.74
C ASN A 234 8.69 -22.49 -12.36
N ASP A 235 8.14 -21.53 -11.60
CA ASP A 235 7.31 -20.47 -12.18
C ASP A 235 8.13 -19.47 -13.00
N GLY A 236 9.47 -19.49 -12.86
CA GLY A 236 10.38 -18.81 -13.78
C GLY A 236 10.33 -17.28 -13.68
N PHE A 237 9.84 -16.72 -12.57
CA PHE A 237 9.87 -15.26 -12.38
C PHE A 237 11.32 -14.75 -12.39
N PRO A 238 11.67 -13.79 -13.25
CA PRO A 238 13.02 -13.23 -13.28
C PRO A 238 13.26 -12.23 -12.14
N TYR A 239 12.26 -11.98 -11.29
CA TYR A 239 12.29 -10.97 -10.23
C TYR A 239 12.14 -11.59 -8.85
N ILE A 240 12.67 -10.87 -7.86
CA ILE A 240 12.31 -11.11 -6.46
C ILE A 240 10.88 -10.58 -6.28
N ILE A 241 9.95 -11.48 -5.93
CA ILE A 241 8.58 -11.09 -5.61
C ILE A 241 8.58 -10.41 -4.25
N LYS A 242 8.16 -9.14 -4.22
CA LYS A 242 8.10 -8.36 -2.99
C LYS A 242 6.94 -8.85 -2.12
N ALA A 243 7.29 -9.41 -0.95
CA ALA A 243 6.34 -9.93 0.03
C ALA A 243 6.28 -9.10 1.32
N SER A 244 7.16 -8.11 1.47
CA SER A 244 7.20 -7.22 2.64
C SER A 244 7.49 -5.77 2.24
N LYS A 245 7.23 -4.85 3.16
CA LYS A 245 7.51 -3.42 3.08
C LYS A 245 8.40 -3.03 4.25
N THR A 246 9.29 -2.09 4.01
CA THR A 246 10.28 -1.65 5.00
C THR A 246 9.88 -0.30 5.57
N PRO A 247 9.61 -0.14 6.87
CA PRO A 247 9.40 1.19 7.45
C PRO A 247 10.74 1.90 7.61
N VAL A 248 10.83 3.18 7.21
CA VAL A 248 12.09 3.94 7.43
C VAL A 248 12.17 4.42 8.88
N LYS A 249 11.05 4.95 9.38
CA LYS A 249 10.85 5.47 10.74
C LYS A 249 9.43 5.15 11.19
N ILE A 250 9.22 5.03 12.50
CA ILE A 250 7.89 4.82 13.08
C ILE A 250 7.64 5.89 14.13
N TYR A 251 6.52 6.57 14.00
CA TYR A 251 6.11 7.65 14.88
C TYR A 251 4.80 7.32 15.59
N ARG A 252 4.74 7.70 16.86
CA ARG A 252 3.54 7.67 17.69
C ARG A 252 2.87 9.03 17.65
N MET A 253 1.56 9.05 17.44
CA MET A 253 0.73 10.24 17.61
C MET A 253 0.50 10.49 19.11
N CYS A 254 0.81 11.69 19.56
CA CYS A 254 0.78 12.11 20.95
C CYS A 254 -0.33 13.16 21.16
N TYR A 255 -0.73 13.37 22.41
CA TYR A 255 -1.58 14.51 22.75
C TYR A 255 -0.75 15.74 23.17
N ASN A 256 0.36 15.52 23.86
CA ASN A 256 1.31 16.57 24.21
C ASN A 256 2.23 16.90 23.03
N ARG A 257 2.77 18.13 23.01
CA ARG A 257 3.79 18.51 22.02
C ARG A 257 5.07 17.73 22.32
N CYS A 258 5.53 16.97 21.32
CA CYS A 258 6.71 16.09 21.39
C CYS A 258 7.72 16.38 20.26
N ASN A 259 7.33 17.16 19.26
CA ASN A 259 8.16 17.48 18.11
C ASN A 259 8.16 18.98 17.82
N GLU A 260 9.34 19.52 17.51
CA GLU A 260 9.51 20.89 17.03
C GLU A 260 9.42 20.89 15.50
N VAL A 261 8.43 21.60 14.96
CA VAL A 261 8.17 21.61 13.52
C VAL A 261 9.11 22.60 12.83
N GLY A 262 9.92 22.09 11.90
CA GLY A 262 10.79 22.87 11.03
C GLY A 262 10.10 23.26 9.72
N GLU A 263 10.61 24.28 9.05
CA GLU A 263 10.08 24.79 7.78
C GLU A 263 9.98 23.73 6.68
N TYR A 264 10.94 22.80 6.64
CA TYR A 264 11.05 21.76 5.61
C TYR A 264 10.47 20.41 6.04
N ASP A 265 9.87 20.35 7.23
CA ASP A 265 9.19 19.15 7.68
C ASP A 265 8.04 18.83 6.72
N ALA A 266 7.93 17.55 6.35
CA ALA A 266 6.88 17.07 5.46
C ALA A 266 6.21 15.83 6.06
N LEU A 267 5.08 15.42 5.46
CA LEU A 267 4.30 14.29 5.93
C LEU A 267 4.01 14.45 7.42
N TRP A 268 4.36 13.45 8.23
CA TRP A 268 4.06 13.42 9.66
C TRP A 268 4.95 14.36 10.47
N LEU A 269 6.15 14.71 9.97
CA LEU A 269 7.05 15.66 10.65
C LEU A 269 6.42 17.06 10.80
N LYS A 270 5.38 17.39 10.01
CA LYS A 270 4.61 18.64 10.17
C LYS A 270 3.78 18.71 11.45
N SER A 271 3.63 17.61 12.17
CA SER A 271 2.91 17.58 13.44
C SER A 271 3.85 17.89 14.59
N SER A 272 3.44 18.78 15.50
CA SER A 272 4.11 18.94 16.80
C SER A 272 3.80 17.81 17.77
N PHE A 273 2.87 16.93 17.42
CA PHE A 273 2.26 15.92 18.29
C PHE A 273 2.68 14.51 17.87
N ILE A 274 3.95 14.33 17.54
CA ILE A 274 4.52 13.01 17.23
C ILE A 274 5.79 12.75 18.01
N GLU A 275 6.03 11.48 18.31
CA GLU A 275 7.23 10.97 18.99
C GLU A 275 7.81 9.82 18.18
N ASP A 276 9.14 9.76 18.03
CA ASP A 276 9.82 8.64 17.37
C ASP A 276 9.82 7.42 18.28
N VAL A 277 9.18 6.34 17.83
CA VAL A 277 9.09 5.07 18.55
C VAL A 277 9.69 3.92 17.74
N SER A 278 10.56 4.21 16.77
CA SER A 278 11.21 3.20 15.93
C SER A 278 11.84 2.05 16.73
N ALA A 279 12.47 2.35 17.87
CA ALA A 279 13.11 1.35 18.73
C ALA A 279 12.12 0.31 19.29
N GLU A 280 10.88 0.70 19.58
CA GLU A 280 9.81 -0.18 20.09
C GLU A 280 9.37 -1.25 19.07
N TYR A 281 9.74 -1.06 17.81
CA TYR A 281 9.49 -1.97 16.69
C TYR A 281 10.77 -2.66 16.19
N GLY A 282 11.86 -2.58 16.95
CA GLY A 282 13.11 -3.28 16.66
C GLY A 282 13.99 -2.63 15.59
N LEU A 283 13.77 -1.36 15.24
CA LEU A 283 14.70 -0.62 14.40
C LEU A 283 15.88 -0.16 15.25
N VAL A 284 17.11 -0.56 14.86
CA VAL A 284 18.31 -0.39 15.70
C VAL A 284 19.48 0.30 14.98
N ALA A 285 19.38 0.57 13.68
CA ALA A 285 20.50 1.12 12.93
C ALA A 285 20.60 2.64 13.12
N ASP A 286 21.72 3.10 13.66
CA ASP A 286 22.02 4.53 13.79
C ASP A 286 22.85 5.02 12.60
N ILE A 287 22.34 6.04 11.90
CA ILE A 287 23.02 6.62 10.74
C ILE A 287 23.77 7.87 11.18
N THR A 288 25.10 7.79 11.20
CA THR A 288 25.97 8.93 11.52
C THR A 288 26.68 9.41 10.26
N ILE A 289 26.56 10.71 9.98
CA ILE A 289 27.09 11.34 8.78
C ILE A 289 27.97 12.51 9.21
N LYS A 290 29.20 12.56 8.71
CA LYS A 290 30.09 13.71 8.92
C LYS A 290 29.56 14.90 8.13
N THR A 291 29.49 16.07 8.76
CA THR A 291 29.00 17.29 8.12
C THR A 291 29.59 18.52 8.79
N ASP A 292 29.98 19.51 7.97
CA ASP A 292 30.38 20.85 8.45
C ASP A 292 29.17 21.81 8.54
N ILE A 293 27.97 21.30 8.26
CA ILE A 293 26.73 22.06 8.32
C ILE A 293 26.29 22.21 9.77
N VAL A 294 25.80 23.40 10.11
CA VAL A 294 25.27 23.76 11.43
C VAL A 294 23.74 23.79 11.47
N SER A 295 23.08 23.83 10.31
CA SER A 295 21.63 23.82 10.17
C SER A 295 21.06 22.39 10.25
N PRO A 296 19.73 22.24 10.47
CA PRO A 296 19.10 20.92 10.53
C PRO A 296 19.34 20.12 9.25
N VAL A 297 19.63 18.82 9.43
CA VAL A 297 19.76 17.86 8.34
C VAL A 297 18.57 16.92 8.37
N TYR A 298 18.02 16.69 7.19
CA TYR A 298 16.92 15.77 6.96
C TYR A 298 17.44 14.47 6.37
N LEU A 299 17.03 13.35 6.98
CA LEU A 299 17.14 12.05 6.34
C LEU A 299 15.94 11.89 5.42
N CYS A 300 16.19 11.71 4.12
CA CYS A 300 15.15 11.57 3.11
C CYS A 300 15.14 10.16 2.52
N ALA A 301 13.96 9.63 2.23
CA ALA A 301 13.76 8.36 1.53
C ALA A 301 12.94 8.59 0.25
N TYR A 302 13.07 7.72 -0.74
CA TYR A 302 12.39 7.89 -2.02
C TYR A 302 10.91 7.50 -1.93
N MET A 303 10.02 8.43 -2.28
CA MET A 303 8.58 8.22 -2.38
C MET A 303 8.13 8.27 -3.84
N SER A 304 7.45 7.21 -4.31
CA SER A 304 6.97 7.14 -5.69
C SER A 304 6.08 8.34 -6.04
N GLY A 305 6.34 8.97 -7.19
CA GLY A 305 5.61 10.17 -7.64
C GLY A 305 5.88 11.46 -6.84
N ARG A 306 6.78 11.45 -5.84
CA ARG A 306 7.14 12.64 -5.04
C ARG A 306 8.63 12.94 -4.98
N ASP A 307 9.51 11.93 -5.14
CA ASP A 307 10.98 12.00 -5.01
C ASP A 307 11.49 11.81 -3.56
N TRP A 308 12.71 12.25 -3.25
CA TRP A 308 13.33 12.20 -1.91
C TRP A 308 12.57 13.06 -0.89
N MET A 309 11.81 12.41 0.00
CA MET A 309 10.95 13.04 1.02
C MET A 309 11.57 12.90 2.42
N PRO A 310 11.51 13.93 3.28
CA PRO A 310 12.06 13.87 4.62
C PRO A 310 11.24 12.90 5.49
N VAL A 311 11.96 12.04 6.20
CA VAL A 311 11.39 11.02 7.11
C VAL A 311 11.93 11.13 8.52
N ALA A 312 13.09 11.76 8.73
CA ALA A 312 13.62 12.15 10.03
C ALA A 312 14.39 13.48 9.91
N LYS A 313 14.56 14.16 11.04
CA LYS A 313 15.34 15.39 11.17
C LYS A 313 16.27 15.26 12.37
N ALA A 314 17.51 15.71 12.22
CA ALA A 314 18.49 15.75 13.29
C ALA A 314 19.34 17.01 13.18
N PHE A 315 19.91 17.42 14.30
CA PHE A 315 20.75 18.60 14.41
C PHE A 315 22.22 18.16 14.48
N PRO A 316 23.11 18.77 13.69
CA PRO A 316 24.54 18.46 13.78
C PRO A 316 25.14 18.82 15.14
N GLU A 317 25.99 17.94 15.66
CA GLU A 317 26.75 18.12 16.89
C GLU A 317 28.20 17.66 16.66
N SER A 318 29.17 18.49 17.02
CA SER A 318 30.61 18.17 16.94
C SER A 318 31.09 17.67 15.56
N GLY A 319 30.51 18.19 14.46
CA GLY A 319 30.87 17.83 13.08
C GLY A 319 30.19 16.55 12.54
N PHE A 320 29.22 16.02 13.28
CA PHE A 320 28.43 14.85 12.88
C PHE A 320 26.95 15.12 13.04
N VAL A 321 26.13 14.43 12.25
CA VAL A 321 24.68 14.34 12.47
C VAL A 321 24.29 12.87 12.55
N THR A 322 23.47 12.53 13.55
CA THR A 322 23.05 11.15 13.81
C THR A 322 21.53 11.02 13.77
N PHE A 323 21.05 10.07 12.97
CA PHE A 323 19.65 9.66 12.93
C PHE A 323 19.53 8.29 13.59
N PRO A 324 18.93 8.19 14.79
CA PRO A 324 18.83 6.92 15.48
C PRO A 324 17.74 6.03 14.89
N ASN A 325 17.84 4.71 15.10
CA ASN A 325 16.75 3.74 14.84
C ASN A 325 16.11 3.84 13.44
N VAL A 326 16.94 3.81 12.40
CA VAL A 326 16.52 3.82 10.99
C VAL A 326 16.27 2.38 10.51
N GLY A 327 15.24 2.21 9.67
CA GLY A 327 14.90 0.90 9.12
C GLY A 327 15.96 0.34 8.18
N ARG A 328 16.50 -0.83 8.51
CA ARG A 328 17.41 -1.59 7.64
C ARG A 328 16.79 -1.85 6.26
N GLY A 329 17.62 -1.77 5.23
CA GLY A 329 17.21 -1.96 3.83
C GLY A 329 16.64 -0.71 3.17
N SER A 330 16.48 0.39 3.93
CA SER A 330 16.08 1.68 3.37
C SER A 330 17.22 2.29 2.54
N VAL A 331 16.89 2.87 1.39
CA VAL A 331 17.80 3.76 0.67
C VAL A 331 17.47 5.20 1.02
N CYS A 332 18.48 5.92 1.52
CA CYS A 332 18.31 7.27 2.03
C CYS A 332 19.29 8.26 1.40
N VAL A 333 18.92 9.54 1.42
CA VAL A 333 19.74 10.69 1.04
C VAL A 333 19.69 11.73 2.17
N PRO A 334 20.83 12.24 2.66
CA PRO A 334 20.87 13.31 3.65
C PRO A 334 20.81 14.67 2.95
N ILE A 335 19.89 15.53 3.37
CA ILE A 335 19.67 16.86 2.79
C ILE A 335 19.70 17.90 3.90
N ALA A 336 20.64 18.84 3.80
CA ALA A 336 20.65 20.04 4.63
C ALA A 336 19.82 21.16 4.03
N ILE A 337 19.41 22.10 4.88
CA ILE A 337 18.79 23.35 4.48
C ILE A 337 19.77 24.48 4.79
N VAL A 338 20.31 25.12 3.74
CA VAL A 338 21.24 26.25 3.88
C VAL A 338 20.65 27.44 3.12
N ASP A 339 20.45 28.56 3.82
CA ASP A 339 19.86 29.79 3.26
C ASP A 339 18.53 29.56 2.51
N GLY A 340 17.66 28.72 3.07
CA GLY A 340 16.37 28.38 2.46
C GLY A 340 16.46 27.49 1.22
N ARG A 341 17.61 26.87 0.95
CA ARG A 341 17.83 25.96 -0.18
C ARG A 341 18.22 24.56 0.28
N LYS A 342 17.70 23.56 -0.43
CA LYS A 342 18.08 22.15 -0.23
C LYS A 342 19.50 21.94 -0.75
N MET A 343 20.36 21.37 0.08
CA MET A 343 21.70 20.95 -0.29
C MET A 343 21.86 19.47 0.04
N VAL A 344 22.05 18.66 -0.99
CA VAL A 344 22.30 17.22 -0.87
C VAL A 344 23.71 17.02 -0.34
N LEU A 345 23.86 16.32 0.79
CA LEU A 345 25.16 16.17 1.45
C LEU A 345 25.98 14.99 0.89
N SER A 346 25.33 14.05 0.22
CA SER A 346 25.99 12.85 -0.30
C SER A 346 25.16 12.15 -1.39
N CYS A 347 25.78 11.19 -2.08
CA CYS A 347 25.03 10.19 -2.83
C CYS A 347 24.10 9.37 -1.92
N PRO A 348 23.10 8.65 -2.48
CA PRO A 348 22.25 7.76 -1.72
C PRO A 348 23.04 6.63 -1.07
N PHE A 349 22.52 6.09 0.02
CA PHE A 349 23.12 4.97 0.72
C PHE A 349 22.08 3.96 1.20
N LEU A 350 22.51 2.70 1.32
CA LEU A 350 21.73 1.60 1.90
C LEU A 350 21.98 1.53 3.41
N VAL A 351 20.91 1.47 4.19
CA VAL A 351 20.95 1.26 5.64
C VAL A 351 21.16 -0.23 5.95
N GLY A 352 22.22 -0.54 6.68
CA GLY A 352 22.54 -1.90 7.17
C GLY A 352 22.03 -2.16 8.58
N ASP A 353 22.57 -3.20 9.23
CA ASP A 353 22.22 -3.53 10.62
C ASP A 353 22.78 -2.50 11.62
N ASN A 354 23.98 -1.96 11.37
CA ASN A 354 24.71 -1.05 12.27
C ASN A 354 25.25 0.18 11.54
N GLY A 355 24.39 0.91 10.83
CA GLY A 355 24.77 2.15 10.13
C GLY A 355 24.64 2.05 8.62
N VAL A 356 25.51 2.77 7.90
CA VAL A 356 25.54 2.74 6.43
C VAL A 356 26.23 1.45 5.94
N GLU A 357 25.52 0.63 5.17
CA GLU A 357 26.06 -0.61 4.57
C GLU A 357 26.85 -0.32 3.29
N ARG A 358 26.28 0.53 2.42
CA ARG A 358 26.84 0.81 1.10
C ARG A 358 26.40 2.17 0.59
N TRP A 359 27.31 2.85 -0.11
CA TRP A 359 27.03 4.08 -0.86
C TRP A 359 26.80 3.78 -2.34
N TYR A 360 25.78 4.40 -2.93
CA TYR A 360 25.48 4.33 -4.36
C TYR A 360 26.12 5.51 -5.10
N THR A 361 27.44 5.47 -5.21
CA THR A 361 28.22 6.44 -5.98
C THR A 361 28.39 5.91 -7.40
N PRO A 362 27.80 6.56 -8.42
CA PRO A 362 27.94 6.13 -9.82
C PRO A 362 29.40 6.15 -10.29
N SER A 363 29.86 5.09 -10.95
CA SER A 363 31.23 5.07 -11.50
C SER A 363 31.37 6.06 -12.67
N PRO A 364 32.43 6.89 -12.70
CA PRO A 364 32.68 7.82 -13.80
C PRO A 364 33.24 7.13 -15.05
N THR A 365 33.75 5.90 -14.93
CA THR A 365 34.44 5.17 -16.00
C THR A 365 33.77 3.85 -16.33
N ASP A 366 33.28 3.14 -15.32
CA ASP A 366 32.73 1.80 -15.49
C ASP A 366 31.25 1.89 -15.80
N THR A 367 30.89 1.37 -16.96
CA THR A 367 29.50 1.36 -17.43
C THR A 367 29.11 0.00 -17.95
N ARG A 368 27.80 -0.23 -18.02
CA ARG A 368 27.21 -1.47 -18.50
C ARG A 368 25.99 -1.23 -19.36
N THR A 369 25.65 -2.23 -20.15
CA THR A 369 24.35 -2.32 -20.81
C THR A 369 23.38 -3.06 -19.90
N ILE A 370 22.19 -2.52 -19.74
CA ILE A 370 21.12 -3.11 -18.93
C ILE A 370 19.87 -3.32 -19.77
N THR A 371 19.09 -4.34 -19.42
CA THR A 371 17.75 -4.58 -19.96
C THR A 371 16.73 -4.45 -18.85
N ILE A 372 15.72 -3.62 -19.10
CA ILE A 372 14.65 -3.29 -18.15
C ILE A 372 13.31 -3.66 -18.79
N ASP A 373 12.44 -4.28 -18.01
CA ASP A 373 11.11 -4.71 -18.45
C ASP A 373 10.01 -4.30 -17.46
N ARG A 374 10.36 -3.64 -16.34
CA ARG A 374 9.40 -3.10 -15.38
C ARG A 374 9.83 -1.75 -14.80
N LYS A 375 8.86 -0.93 -14.40
CA LYS A 375 9.05 0.38 -13.70
C LYS A 375 8.74 0.36 -12.20
N TYR A 376 8.22 -0.75 -11.69
CA TYR A 376 7.83 -0.91 -10.27
C TYR A 376 7.97 -2.37 -9.78
N PRO A 377 8.24 -2.63 -8.49
CA PRO A 377 8.39 -3.98 -7.95
C PRO A 377 7.16 -4.87 -8.17
N LEU A 378 7.40 -6.11 -8.60
CA LEU A 378 6.36 -7.14 -8.63
C LEU A 378 6.03 -7.57 -7.20
N CYS A 379 4.82 -7.26 -6.73
CA CYS A 379 4.38 -7.57 -5.39
C CYS A 379 3.57 -8.87 -5.32
N SER A 380 3.61 -9.57 -4.19
CA SER A 380 2.99 -10.90 -4.04
C SER A 380 1.46 -10.89 -4.21
N TYR A 381 0.78 -9.78 -3.93
CA TYR A 381 -0.67 -9.67 -4.18
C TYR A 381 -1.03 -9.78 -5.67
N THR A 382 -0.12 -9.37 -6.56
CA THR A 382 -0.28 -9.51 -8.01
C THR A 382 -0.10 -10.98 -8.41
N THR A 383 0.98 -11.61 -7.94
CA THR A 383 1.24 -13.03 -8.23
C THR A 383 0.21 -13.97 -7.60
N ASP A 384 -0.37 -13.63 -6.46
CA ASP A 384 -1.48 -14.36 -5.86
C ASP A 384 -2.70 -14.43 -6.78
N THR A 385 -2.98 -13.32 -7.47
CA THR A 385 -4.08 -13.27 -8.45
C THR A 385 -3.75 -14.13 -9.67
N TRP A 386 -2.51 -14.07 -10.15
CA TRP A 386 -2.08 -14.88 -11.31
C TRP A 386 -1.99 -16.37 -10.98
N ALA A 387 -1.59 -16.73 -9.77
CA ALA A 387 -1.40 -18.12 -9.35
C ALA A 387 -2.68 -18.95 -9.42
N GLY A 388 -3.85 -18.31 -9.26
CA GLY A 388 -5.15 -18.95 -9.46
C GLY A 388 -5.37 -19.49 -10.88
N MET A 389 -4.61 -19.02 -11.89
CA MET A 389 -4.70 -19.49 -13.27
C MET A 389 -4.01 -20.83 -13.52
N ARG A 390 -3.20 -21.33 -12.58
CA ARG A 390 -2.58 -22.65 -12.72
C ARG A 390 -3.67 -23.72 -12.87
N GLY A 391 -3.49 -24.59 -13.87
CA GLY A 391 -4.45 -25.63 -14.24
C GLY A 391 -5.55 -25.15 -15.18
N ALA A 392 -5.56 -23.89 -15.62
CA ALA A 392 -6.46 -23.47 -16.70
C ALA A 392 -6.13 -24.22 -17.98
N THR A 393 -7.14 -24.50 -18.78
CA THR A 393 -7.01 -25.23 -20.04
C THR A 393 -7.26 -24.30 -21.22
N PHE A 394 -6.53 -24.57 -22.30
CA PHE A 394 -6.87 -24.10 -23.63
C PHE A 394 -7.43 -25.27 -24.40
N GLU A 395 -8.61 -25.12 -24.98
CA GLU A 395 -9.38 -26.23 -25.54
C GLU A 395 -9.80 -25.92 -26.98
N GLY A 396 -9.76 -26.95 -27.82
CA GLY A 396 -10.22 -26.90 -29.21
C GLY A 396 -11.35 -27.91 -29.45
N SER A 397 -12.38 -27.51 -30.20
CA SER A 397 -13.54 -28.35 -30.49
C SER A 397 -14.10 -28.10 -31.90
N MET A 398 -14.80 -29.11 -32.42
CA MET A 398 -15.66 -28.98 -33.60
C MET A 398 -17.13 -28.72 -33.23
N THR A 399 -17.50 -28.87 -31.95
CA THR A 399 -18.84 -28.62 -31.42
C THR A 399 -18.87 -27.36 -30.55
N GLU A 400 -19.91 -26.53 -30.72
CA GLU A 400 -20.05 -25.23 -30.04
C GLU A 400 -20.10 -25.35 -28.51
N ASN A 401 -20.69 -26.44 -28.00
CA ASN A 401 -20.79 -26.71 -26.57
C ASN A 401 -19.58 -27.44 -25.98
N PHE A 402 -18.54 -27.71 -26.78
CA PHE A 402 -17.34 -28.44 -26.34
C PHE A 402 -17.64 -29.82 -25.72
N SER A 403 -18.72 -30.49 -26.16
CA SER A 403 -19.05 -31.86 -25.72
C SER A 403 -17.95 -32.87 -26.06
N VAL A 404 -17.21 -32.62 -27.13
CA VAL A 404 -16.02 -33.37 -27.55
C VAL A 404 -14.91 -32.35 -27.82
N ALA A 405 -14.09 -32.09 -26.81
CA ALA A 405 -13.00 -31.12 -26.89
C ALA A 405 -11.65 -31.78 -26.61
N ASP A 406 -10.63 -31.34 -27.34
CA ASP A 406 -9.24 -31.64 -27.03
C ASP A 406 -8.67 -30.54 -26.13
N THR A 407 -7.92 -30.93 -25.10
CA THR A 407 -7.08 -29.98 -24.35
C THR A 407 -5.80 -29.73 -25.15
N LEU A 408 -5.65 -28.51 -25.66
CA LEU A 408 -4.52 -28.09 -26.47
C LEU A 408 -3.30 -27.71 -25.60
N ALA A 409 -3.57 -27.10 -24.44
CA ALA A 409 -2.54 -26.71 -23.48
C ALA A 409 -3.12 -26.55 -22.06
N ILE A 410 -2.23 -26.61 -21.07
CA ILE A 410 -2.52 -26.39 -19.66
C ILE A 410 -1.52 -25.38 -19.10
N ILE A 411 -2.00 -24.42 -18.31
CA ILE A 411 -1.13 -23.49 -17.57
C ILE A 411 -0.49 -24.22 -16.39
N ASN A 412 0.79 -24.59 -16.53
CA ASN A 412 1.52 -25.31 -15.48
C ASN A 412 2.34 -24.39 -14.55
N ALA A 413 2.74 -23.21 -15.03
CA ALA A 413 3.50 -22.19 -14.30
C ALA A 413 2.66 -20.92 -14.17
N VAL A 414 2.88 -20.13 -13.12
CA VAL A 414 2.17 -18.85 -12.94
C VAL A 414 2.53 -17.89 -14.07
N PRO A 415 1.54 -17.39 -14.85
CA PRO A 415 1.82 -16.41 -15.90
C PRO A 415 2.12 -15.04 -15.28
N SER A 416 2.87 -14.18 -15.97
CA SER A 416 3.21 -12.84 -15.49
C SER A 416 2.78 -11.71 -16.42
N TYR A 417 3.04 -11.86 -17.72
CA TYR A 417 2.66 -10.93 -18.78
C TYR A 417 2.23 -11.77 -19.99
N MET A 418 2.46 -11.29 -21.21
CA MET A 418 2.31 -12.04 -22.45
C MET A 418 3.10 -13.34 -22.41
N THR A 419 2.38 -14.43 -22.16
CA THR A 419 2.90 -15.79 -22.04
C THR A 419 2.52 -16.58 -23.27
N THR A 420 3.50 -17.25 -23.87
CA THR A 420 3.32 -18.01 -25.09
C THR A 420 3.47 -19.51 -24.84
N ILE A 421 2.54 -20.30 -25.38
CA ILE A 421 2.58 -21.76 -25.38
C ILE A 421 2.56 -22.25 -26.83
N ASN A 422 3.55 -23.07 -27.20
CA ASN A 422 3.57 -23.72 -28.51
C ASN A 422 2.62 -24.92 -28.51
N ILE A 423 1.90 -25.10 -29.60
CA ILE A 423 0.92 -26.18 -29.79
C ILE A 423 1.45 -27.13 -30.87
N THR A 424 1.35 -28.43 -30.59
CA THR A 424 1.85 -29.49 -31.48
C THR A 424 0.74 -30.29 -32.16
N SER A 425 -0.53 -30.00 -31.86
CA SER A 425 -1.67 -30.69 -32.46
C SER A 425 -1.81 -30.35 -33.95
N SER A 426 -1.93 -31.37 -34.80
CA SER A 426 -2.22 -31.22 -36.23
C SER A 426 -3.70 -31.19 -36.56
N LYS A 427 -4.57 -31.44 -35.57
CA LYS A 427 -6.04 -31.41 -35.75
C LYS A 427 -6.52 -29.99 -36.01
N ARG A 428 -7.62 -29.86 -36.75
CA ARG A 428 -8.29 -28.59 -37.03
C ARG A 428 -9.49 -28.43 -36.09
N TYR A 429 -9.71 -27.21 -35.64
CA TYR A 429 -10.78 -26.87 -34.70
C TYR A 429 -11.53 -25.64 -35.20
N ARG A 430 -12.85 -25.61 -34.97
CA ARG A 430 -13.70 -24.44 -35.23
C ARG A 430 -13.81 -23.53 -34.02
N PHE A 431 -13.99 -24.14 -32.85
CA PHE A 431 -14.18 -23.45 -31.58
C PHE A 431 -12.92 -23.57 -30.74
N LEU A 432 -12.43 -22.43 -30.24
CA LEU A 432 -11.24 -22.32 -29.42
C LEU A 432 -11.60 -21.57 -28.14
N ARG A 433 -11.17 -22.05 -26.97
CA ARG A 433 -11.41 -21.32 -25.72
C ARG A 433 -10.28 -21.44 -24.71
N TYR A 434 -10.19 -20.42 -23.88
CA TYR A 434 -9.63 -20.50 -22.53
C TYR A 434 -10.75 -20.90 -21.55
N HIS A 435 -10.44 -21.83 -20.64
CA HIS A 435 -11.34 -22.28 -19.61
C HIS A 435 -10.65 -22.17 -18.25
N ALA A 436 -11.20 -21.31 -17.38
CA ALA A 436 -10.63 -21.03 -16.07
C ALA A 436 -10.79 -22.23 -15.12
N PRO A 437 -9.89 -22.40 -14.13
CA PRO A 437 -10.07 -23.37 -13.07
C PRO A 437 -11.35 -23.14 -12.26
N LYS A 438 -11.89 -24.21 -11.69
CA LYS A 438 -13.18 -24.23 -10.94
C LYS A 438 -13.30 -23.24 -9.78
N LEU A 439 -12.19 -22.69 -9.27
CA LEU A 439 -12.18 -21.74 -8.15
C LEU A 439 -11.60 -20.37 -8.53
N ASN A 440 -11.34 -20.14 -9.83
CA ASN A 440 -10.63 -18.97 -10.31
C ASN A 440 -11.59 -17.95 -10.95
N ARG A 441 -11.35 -16.65 -10.68
CA ARG A 441 -12.01 -15.49 -11.27
C ARG A 441 -11.03 -14.40 -11.73
N SER A 442 -9.74 -14.71 -11.86
CA SER A 442 -8.71 -13.79 -12.32
C SER A 442 -9.10 -13.20 -13.67
N SER A 443 -8.82 -11.93 -13.87
CA SER A 443 -9.17 -11.25 -15.11
C SER A 443 -8.14 -11.59 -16.18
N LEU A 444 -8.59 -11.69 -17.43
CA LEU A 444 -7.74 -11.92 -18.59
C LEU A 444 -7.55 -10.60 -19.34
N ALA A 445 -6.32 -10.29 -19.71
CA ALA A 445 -5.98 -9.12 -20.52
C ALA A 445 -5.91 -9.49 -22.00
N GLU A 446 -5.31 -10.64 -22.34
CA GLU A 446 -5.11 -11.05 -23.72
C GLU A 446 -5.34 -12.55 -23.91
N LEU A 447 -5.88 -12.94 -25.07
CA LEU A 447 -6.01 -14.31 -25.56
C LEU A 447 -5.88 -14.34 -27.09
N GLN A 448 -4.82 -14.96 -27.58
CA GLN A 448 -4.45 -14.95 -28.98
C GLN A 448 -4.14 -16.38 -29.44
N PHE A 449 -4.83 -16.82 -30.49
CA PHE A 449 -4.62 -18.13 -31.11
C PHE A 449 -3.96 -17.93 -32.48
N TYR A 450 -2.92 -18.70 -32.76
CA TYR A 450 -2.16 -18.59 -34.00
C TYR A 450 -2.09 -19.92 -34.73
N THR A 451 -2.10 -19.81 -36.06
CA THR A 451 -1.72 -20.88 -36.98
C THR A 451 -0.48 -20.49 -37.76
N SER A 452 0.06 -21.42 -38.54
CA SER A 452 1.12 -21.17 -39.50
C SER A 452 0.61 -21.47 -40.91
N ASP A 453 0.92 -20.61 -41.86
CA ASP A 453 0.69 -20.89 -43.28
C ASP A 453 1.73 -21.89 -43.84
N ASP A 454 1.53 -22.30 -45.09
CA ASP A 454 2.39 -23.28 -45.77
C ASP A 454 3.86 -22.83 -45.93
N THR A 455 4.14 -21.53 -45.75
CA THR A 455 5.50 -20.96 -45.79
C THR A 455 6.13 -20.83 -44.40
N GLY A 456 5.39 -21.22 -43.34
CA GLY A 456 5.79 -21.05 -41.94
C GLY A 456 5.47 -19.67 -41.37
N GLY A 457 4.78 -18.81 -42.12
CA GLY A 457 4.31 -17.50 -41.67
C GLY A 457 3.27 -17.63 -40.56
N ILE A 458 3.45 -16.89 -39.46
CA ILE A 458 2.54 -16.94 -38.31
C ILE A 458 1.32 -16.03 -38.58
N LYS A 459 0.11 -16.60 -38.49
CA LYS A 459 -1.15 -15.89 -38.68
C LYS A 459 -1.99 -15.91 -37.41
N LEU A 460 -2.40 -14.73 -36.95
CA LEU A 460 -3.37 -14.57 -35.86
C LEU A 460 -4.77 -14.98 -36.35
N LEU A 461 -5.45 -15.81 -35.56
CA LEU A 461 -6.81 -16.23 -35.83
C LEU A 461 -7.81 -15.22 -35.27
N THR A 462 -8.86 -14.96 -36.06
CA THR A 462 -9.96 -14.07 -35.70
C THR A 462 -11.28 -14.80 -35.91
N GLY A 463 -12.30 -14.47 -35.12
CA GLY A 463 -13.61 -15.11 -35.21
C GLY A 463 -14.66 -14.36 -34.39
N ARG A 464 -15.87 -14.93 -34.31
CA ARG A 464 -16.92 -14.42 -33.43
C ARG A 464 -16.54 -14.74 -31.98
N LEU A 465 -16.46 -13.71 -31.14
CA LEU A 465 -16.18 -13.88 -29.72
C LEU A 465 -17.35 -14.56 -29.01
N PHE A 466 -17.06 -15.45 -28.06
CA PHE A 466 -18.05 -15.98 -27.12
C PHE A 466 -17.44 -16.09 -25.73
N ALA A 467 -18.28 -16.02 -24.70
CA ALA A 467 -17.85 -16.22 -23.33
C ALA A 467 -19.02 -16.64 -22.43
N GLU A 468 -18.68 -17.28 -21.32
CA GLU A 468 -19.61 -17.65 -20.26
C GLU A 468 -19.00 -17.25 -18.91
N GLY A 469 -19.79 -16.64 -18.03
CA GLY A 469 -19.32 -16.33 -16.68
C GLY A 469 -18.40 -15.11 -16.56
N VAL A 470 -18.43 -14.19 -17.52
CA VAL A 470 -17.59 -12.99 -17.57
C VAL A 470 -18.41 -11.70 -17.66
N ASP A 471 -17.75 -10.56 -17.50
CA ASP A 471 -18.30 -9.25 -17.85
C ASP A 471 -18.32 -9.08 -19.38
N SER A 472 -19.46 -9.42 -19.98
CA SER A 472 -19.63 -9.47 -21.44
C SER A 472 -19.44 -8.11 -22.12
N ALA A 473 -19.61 -7.00 -21.40
CA ALA A 473 -19.36 -5.65 -21.93
C ALA A 473 -17.89 -5.44 -22.31
N ASN A 474 -16.98 -6.23 -21.73
CA ASN A 474 -15.53 -6.08 -21.86
C ASN A 474 -14.85 -7.26 -22.57
N ILE A 475 -15.60 -8.18 -23.18
CA ILE A 475 -15.02 -9.36 -23.86
C ILE A 475 -14.04 -8.97 -24.97
N GLY A 476 -14.31 -7.87 -25.68
CA GLY A 476 -13.45 -7.39 -26.77
C GLY A 476 -12.04 -7.03 -26.32
N ASN A 477 -11.87 -6.60 -25.07
CA ASN A 477 -10.57 -6.24 -24.49
C ASN A 477 -9.59 -7.42 -24.50
N VAL A 478 -10.08 -8.66 -24.42
CA VAL A 478 -9.24 -9.86 -24.39
C VAL A 478 -8.57 -10.14 -25.75
N PHE A 479 -9.01 -9.48 -26.82
CA PHE A 479 -8.58 -9.72 -28.19
C PHE A 479 -8.15 -8.43 -28.92
N ASP A 480 -7.93 -7.33 -28.19
CA ASP A 480 -7.62 -6.03 -28.79
C ASP A 480 -6.10 -5.79 -28.99
N GLY A 481 -5.25 -6.68 -28.47
CA GLY A 481 -3.80 -6.56 -28.56
C GLY A 481 -3.21 -5.56 -27.56
N ASN A 482 -3.99 -5.16 -26.55
CA ASN A 482 -3.64 -4.17 -25.54
C ASN A 482 -3.69 -4.80 -24.13
N PRO A 483 -2.54 -5.22 -23.57
CA PRO A 483 -2.46 -5.79 -22.21
C PRO A 483 -2.91 -4.85 -21.07
N ALA A 484 -3.23 -3.58 -21.37
CA ALA A 484 -3.79 -2.63 -20.42
C ALA A 484 -5.31 -2.71 -20.27
N THR A 485 -6.02 -3.32 -21.22
CA THR A 485 -7.47 -3.58 -21.12
C THR A 485 -7.69 -5.01 -20.62
N THR A 486 -8.84 -5.27 -19.98
CA THR A 486 -9.11 -6.59 -19.39
C THR A 486 -10.59 -6.95 -19.42
N CYS A 487 -10.90 -8.24 -19.33
CA CYS A 487 -12.23 -8.76 -19.04
C CYS A 487 -12.21 -9.55 -17.72
N LYS A 488 -13.17 -9.25 -16.85
CA LYS A 488 -13.28 -9.84 -15.51
C LYS A 488 -14.10 -11.14 -15.52
N GLY A 489 -13.57 -12.17 -14.86
CA GLY A 489 -14.34 -13.35 -14.47
C GLY A 489 -15.39 -13.00 -13.40
N VAL A 490 -16.67 -13.22 -13.71
CA VAL A 490 -17.80 -12.96 -12.79
C VAL A 490 -18.15 -14.22 -12.00
N SER A 491 -18.15 -15.39 -12.65
CA SER A 491 -18.27 -16.69 -12.01
C SER A 491 -16.93 -17.43 -12.00
N VAL A 492 -16.81 -18.42 -11.10
CA VAL A 492 -15.67 -19.33 -11.14
C VAL A 492 -15.79 -20.27 -12.33
N GLY A 493 -14.66 -20.69 -12.91
CA GLY A 493 -14.67 -21.58 -14.09
C GLY A 493 -15.18 -20.92 -15.37
N TYR A 494 -15.09 -19.59 -15.46
CA TYR A 494 -15.51 -18.84 -16.65
C TYR A 494 -14.76 -19.28 -17.92
N MET A 495 -15.35 -19.00 -19.07
CA MET A 495 -14.83 -19.37 -20.38
C MET A 495 -14.83 -18.16 -21.32
N ILE A 496 -13.80 -18.04 -22.15
CA ILE A 496 -13.68 -17.01 -23.20
C ILE A 496 -13.08 -17.66 -24.44
N GLY A 497 -13.62 -17.39 -25.63
CA GLY A 497 -13.17 -18.05 -26.84
C GLY A 497 -13.59 -17.41 -28.16
N LEU A 498 -13.21 -18.09 -29.24
CA LEU A 498 -13.46 -17.74 -30.63
C LEU A 498 -14.19 -18.87 -31.36
N ASP A 499 -15.27 -18.54 -32.06
CA ASP A 499 -15.81 -19.34 -33.14
C ASP A 499 -15.22 -18.81 -34.46
N LEU A 500 -14.38 -19.61 -35.11
CA LEU A 500 -13.75 -19.24 -36.39
C LEU A 500 -14.75 -19.19 -37.54
N GLY A 501 -15.95 -19.76 -37.36
CA GLY A 501 -16.96 -19.90 -38.40
C GLY A 501 -16.83 -21.22 -39.17
N GLU A 502 -17.93 -21.61 -39.80
CA GLU A 502 -18.00 -22.83 -40.61
C GLU A 502 -17.06 -22.77 -41.81
N GLY A 503 -16.27 -23.83 -42.02
CA GLY A 503 -15.29 -23.91 -43.11
C GLY A 503 -13.97 -23.17 -42.85
N ASN A 504 -13.85 -22.48 -41.71
CA ASN A 504 -12.65 -21.75 -41.30
C ASN A 504 -11.85 -22.47 -40.23
N GLU A 505 -12.05 -23.78 -40.04
CA GLU A 505 -11.40 -24.53 -38.97
C GLU A 505 -9.89 -24.56 -39.18
N GLN A 506 -9.09 -24.34 -38.13
CA GLN A 506 -7.64 -24.25 -38.26
C GLN A 506 -6.95 -25.19 -37.28
N ASN A 507 -5.75 -25.65 -37.66
CA ASN A 507 -4.79 -26.17 -36.69
C ASN A 507 -4.14 -24.99 -35.95
N LEU A 508 -3.51 -25.27 -34.81
CA LEU A 508 -2.84 -24.27 -33.99
C LEU A 508 -1.37 -24.60 -33.86
N THR A 509 -0.55 -23.56 -33.96
CA THR A 509 0.89 -23.66 -33.72
C THR A 509 1.29 -22.95 -32.44
N LYS A 510 0.51 -21.96 -32.00
CA LYS A 510 0.86 -21.13 -30.84
C LYS A 510 -0.37 -20.50 -30.20
N ILE A 511 -0.35 -20.39 -28.89
CA ILE A 511 -1.29 -19.61 -28.08
C ILE A 511 -0.48 -18.55 -27.32
N THR A 512 -0.96 -17.31 -27.28
CA THR A 512 -0.39 -16.27 -26.42
C THR A 512 -1.51 -15.67 -25.58
N PHE A 513 -1.26 -15.44 -24.30
CA PHE A 513 -2.26 -14.91 -23.39
C PHE A 513 -1.60 -14.08 -22.28
N SER A 514 -2.36 -13.21 -21.63
CA SER A 514 -1.88 -12.47 -20.47
C SER A 514 -2.97 -12.37 -19.40
N PRO A 515 -2.64 -12.57 -18.10
CA PRO A 515 -3.52 -12.11 -17.03
C PRO A 515 -3.66 -10.59 -17.05
N SER A 516 -4.65 -10.05 -16.33
CA SER A 516 -4.64 -8.64 -15.93
C SER A 516 -3.37 -8.32 -15.15
N THR A 517 -2.71 -7.22 -15.49
CA THR A 517 -1.42 -6.84 -14.89
C THR A 517 -1.57 -5.60 -14.02
N ASP A 518 -0.48 -5.22 -13.35
CA ASP A 518 -0.38 -3.97 -12.61
C ASP A 518 0.05 -2.77 -13.50
N LEU A 519 0.12 -2.95 -14.82
CA LEU A 519 0.54 -1.92 -15.79
C LEU A 519 1.94 -1.35 -15.53
N ASN A 520 2.78 -2.14 -14.86
CA ASN A 520 4.14 -1.76 -14.49
C ASN A 520 5.21 -2.48 -15.32
N PHE A 521 4.81 -3.30 -16.29
CA PHE A 521 5.70 -3.75 -17.36
C PHE A 521 6.01 -2.61 -18.33
N VAL A 522 7.10 -2.76 -19.09
CA VAL A 522 7.34 -1.90 -20.25
C VAL A 522 6.26 -2.18 -21.30
N GLU A 523 5.53 -1.15 -21.70
CA GLU A 523 4.43 -1.25 -22.65
C GLU A 523 4.86 -0.79 -24.04
N LYS A 524 4.52 -1.59 -25.05
CA LYS A 524 4.85 -1.28 -26.44
C LYS A 524 4.23 0.05 -26.88
N GLY A 525 5.01 0.90 -27.52
CA GLY A 525 4.62 2.22 -27.99
C GLY A 525 4.79 3.34 -26.96
N HIS A 526 5.03 3.00 -25.69
CA HIS A 526 5.28 4.01 -24.66
C HIS A 526 6.69 4.59 -24.76
N LEU A 527 6.82 5.86 -24.36
CA LEU A 527 8.05 6.61 -24.27
C LEU A 527 8.61 6.52 -22.85
N TYR A 528 9.84 6.05 -22.71
CA TYR A 528 10.51 5.92 -21.42
C TYR A 528 11.75 6.78 -21.31
N GLU A 529 12.06 7.20 -20.10
CA GLU A 529 13.30 7.89 -19.73
C GLU A 529 13.99 7.18 -18.58
N LEU A 530 15.28 6.87 -18.74
CA LEU A 530 16.10 6.31 -17.68
C LEU A 530 16.93 7.42 -17.04
N TYR A 531 16.90 7.47 -15.70
CA TYR A 531 17.71 8.37 -14.89
C TYR A 531 18.63 7.58 -13.97
N TYR A 532 19.74 8.20 -13.59
CA TYR A 532 20.54 7.81 -12.43
C TYR A 532 20.70 8.99 -11.48
N TYR A 533 20.98 8.71 -10.20
CA TYR A 533 21.16 9.75 -9.20
C TYR A 533 22.64 9.92 -8.81
N ASP A 534 23.15 11.13 -8.96
CA ASP A 534 24.51 11.56 -8.59
C ASP A 534 24.44 12.94 -7.93
N THR A 535 24.01 12.99 -6.67
CA THR A 535 23.56 14.19 -5.91
C THR A 535 22.40 14.98 -6.52
N GLU A 536 22.07 14.70 -7.78
CA GLU A 536 20.90 15.16 -8.53
C GLU A 536 20.50 14.07 -9.55
N TRP A 537 19.26 14.14 -10.04
CA TRP A 537 18.81 13.24 -11.11
C TRP A 537 19.43 13.62 -12.45
N LYS A 538 20.17 12.69 -13.05
CA LYS A 538 20.78 12.83 -14.38
C LYS A 538 20.11 11.86 -15.36
N MET A 539 19.64 12.36 -16.49
CA MET A 539 19.03 11.53 -17.54
C MET A 539 20.13 10.78 -18.31
N LEU A 540 20.00 9.46 -18.45
CA LEU A 540 20.88 8.64 -19.29
C LEU A 540 20.40 8.56 -20.73
N GLY A 541 19.09 8.49 -20.92
CA GLY A 541 18.52 8.38 -22.25
C GLY A 541 17.00 8.26 -22.24
N ARG A 542 16.46 8.31 -23.45
CA ARG A 542 15.04 8.21 -23.73
C ARG A 542 14.83 7.22 -24.89
N SER A 543 13.81 6.37 -24.80
CA SER A 543 13.54 5.35 -25.81
C SER A 543 12.05 5.02 -25.90
N TYR A 544 11.57 4.77 -27.12
CA TYR A 544 10.25 4.16 -27.33
C TYR A 544 10.37 2.64 -27.23
N ALA A 545 9.46 2.02 -26.48
CA ALA A 545 9.40 0.57 -26.37
C ALA A 545 8.82 -0.04 -27.65
N HIS A 546 9.61 -0.83 -28.38
CA HIS A 546 9.13 -1.59 -29.55
C HIS A 546 8.62 -2.99 -29.17
N ILE A 547 9.08 -3.48 -28.03
CA ILE A 547 8.71 -4.74 -27.37
C ILE A 547 8.51 -4.45 -25.88
N ASP A 548 8.21 -5.47 -25.08
CA ASP A 548 8.02 -5.42 -23.63
C ASP A 548 9.32 -5.24 -22.81
N LYS A 549 10.38 -4.73 -23.45
CA LYS A 549 11.71 -4.51 -22.86
C LYS A 549 12.39 -3.28 -23.45
N LEU A 550 13.25 -2.65 -22.65
CA LEU A 550 14.12 -1.56 -23.03
C LEU A 550 15.57 -1.96 -22.79
N THR A 551 16.47 -1.50 -23.66
CA THR A 551 17.92 -1.67 -23.47
C THR A 551 18.58 -0.30 -23.43
N PHE A 552 19.39 -0.05 -22.40
CA PHE A 552 20.18 1.16 -22.26
C PHE A 552 21.66 0.78 -22.12
N SER A 553 22.51 1.42 -22.91
CA SER A 553 23.98 1.27 -22.83
C SER A 553 24.59 2.41 -22.03
N ASN A 554 25.86 2.27 -21.64
CA ASN A 554 26.63 3.27 -20.91
C ASN A 554 26.00 3.67 -19.56
N VAL A 555 25.32 2.73 -18.88
CA VAL A 555 24.76 2.97 -17.55
C VAL A 555 25.87 2.84 -16.52
N PRO A 556 26.16 3.87 -15.69
CA PRO A 556 27.18 3.79 -14.66
C PRO A 556 26.99 2.62 -13.70
N GLU A 557 28.09 1.96 -13.32
CA GLU A 557 28.05 0.99 -12.24
C GLU A 557 27.78 1.66 -10.88
N ASN A 558 27.27 0.89 -9.92
CA ASN A 558 26.93 1.32 -8.56
C ASN A 558 25.97 2.54 -8.45
N ALA A 559 25.13 2.76 -9.47
CA ALA A 559 24.15 3.84 -9.48
C ALA A 559 22.75 3.39 -9.02
N ILE A 560 22.03 4.30 -8.34
CA ILE A 560 20.56 4.21 -8.18
C ILE A 560 19.91 4.73 -9.46
N LEU A 561 19.00 3.94 -10.00
CA LEU A 561 18.31 4.17 -11.27
C LEU A 561 16.82 4.41 -11.05
N LEU A 562 16.20 5.12 -12.00
CA LEU A 562 14.76 5.35 -12.04
C LEU A 562 14.29 5.35 -13.50
N LEU A 563 13.38 4.44 -13.83
CA LEU A 563 12.71 4.41 -15.13
C LEU A 563 11.39 5.16 -15.03
N LYS A 564 11.22 6.20 -15.87
CA LYS A 564 9.98 6.96 -15.95
C LYS A 564 9.22 6.66 -17.24
N ASP A 565 7.93 6.43 -17.11
CA ASP A 565 7.03 6.26 -18.26
C ASP A 565 6.38 7.61 -18.56
N ARG A 566 6.66 8.16 -19.74
CA ARG A 566 6.16 9.46 -20.18
C ARG A 566 4.86 9.36 -20.98
N SER A 567 4.37 8.14 -21.20
CA SER A 567 3.13 7.85 -21.91
C SER A 567 2.00 7.46 -20.98
N GLY A 568 2.28 6.78 -19.85
CA GLY A 568 1.23 6.37 -18.92
C GLY A 568 1.72 5.90 -17.54
N GLY A 569 0.77 5.81 -16.60
CA GLY A 569 1.03 5.40 -15.21
C GLY A 569 1.79 6.44 -14.39
N MET A 570 1.84 6.23 -13.08
CA MET A 570 2.58 7.09 -12.14
C MET A 570 3.39 6.28 -11.11
N GLU A 571 3.27 4.94 -11.15
CA GLU A 571 4.01 4.04 -10.28
C GLU A 571 5.40 3.83 -10.84
N GLU A 572 6.37 4.51 -10.23
CA GLU A 572 7.78 4.47 -10.60
C GLU A 572 8.60 4.33 -9.32
N ARG A 573 9.59 3.43 -9.32
CA ARG A 573 10.39 3.12 -8.14
C ARG A 573 11.88 3.12 -8.48
N ILE A 574 12.69 3.50 -7.50
CA ILE A 574 14.14 3.42 -7.63
C ILE A 574 14.59 1.96 -7.57
N PHE A 575 15.67 1.65 -8.28
CA PHE A 575 16.27 0.33 -8.28
C PHE A 575 17.78 0.41 -8.51
N GLU A 576 18.50 -0.61 -8.08
CA GLU A 576 19.83 -0.91 -8.61
C GLU A 576 19.75 -2.02 -9.66
N TYR A 577 20.73 -2.07 -10.55
CA TYR A 577 20.88 -3.18 -11.50
C TYR A 577 22.05 -4.05 -11.08
N ASN A 578 21.75 -5.28 -10.64
CA ASN A 578 22.75 -6.21 -10.11
C ASN A 578 22.53 -7.60 -10.71
N ASN A 579 23.60 -8.26 -11.16
CA ASN A 579 23.58 -9.60 -11.75
C ASN A 579 22.49 -9.79 -12.84
N GLY A 580 22.33 -8.80 -13.72
CA GLY A 580 21.36 -8.84 -14.82
C GLY A 580 19.90 -8.64 -14.40
N ARG A 581 19.63 -8.17 -13.17
CA ARG A 581 18.28 -8.01 -12.63
C ARG A 581 18.08 -6.65 -11.95
N GLN A 582 16.85 -6.17 -11.97
CA GLN A 582 16.41 -5.01 -11.18
C GLN A 582 16.20 -5.43 -9.71
N VAL A 583 16.84 -4.72 -8.79
CA VAL A 583 16.62 -4.84 -7.34
C VAL A 583 16.01 -3.54 -6.84
N TRP A 584 14.76 -3.61 -6.38
CA TRP A 584 13.96 -2.45 -6.03
C TRP A 584 14.28 -1.94 -4.63
N HIS A 585 14.31 -0.62 -4.50
CA HIS A 585 14.56 0.08 -3.25
C HIS A 585 13.47 1.07 -2.94
#